data_AF-A0A1C6RM16-F1
#
_entry.id   AF-A0A1C6RM16-F1
#
_cell.length_a   1.000
_cell.length_b   1.000
_cell.length_c   1.000
_cell.angle_alpha   90.00
_cell.angle_beta   90.00
_cell.angle_gamma   90.00
#
_symmetry.space_group_name_H-M   'P 1'
#
loop_
_entity.id
_entity.type
_entity.pdbx_description
1 polymer ?
#
loop_
_entity_poly.entity_id
_entity_poly.type
_entity_poly.pdbx_seq_one_letter_code
_entity_poly.pdbx_strand_id
1 'polypeptide(L)'
;MYVSTSSADQPVPGGSDPAPRPSRRAFSPEFKLRILAEYENAPHGEKAAVLRREGLYSSHLIEWARARDAGALTGSGSDGDSSAGSRRPARKTAEQIEVEKLRRQNEKLQADLKKTRMALDIMGKAHALLEELSESADNDPPPSRS
;
A
#
# COMPACT_ATOMS: atom_id res chain seq x y z
N MET A 1 74.02 6.70 -49.90
CA MET A 1 73.98 5.60 -48.92
C MET A 1 73.87 6.21 -47.53
N TYR A 2 72.70 6.13 -46.91
CA TYR A 2 72.53 6.40 -45.48
C TYR A 2 71.85 5.20 -44.84
N VAL A 3 72.37 4.80 -43.69
CA VAL A 3 72.16 3.52 -43.00
C VAL A 3 70.88 3.59 -42.16
N SER A 4 70.01 2.59 -42.29
CA SER A 4 68.89 2.38 -41.38
C SER A 4 69.40 1.95 -40.00
N THR A 5 68.89 2.57 -38.94
CA THR A 5 68.77 1.92 -37.64
C THR A 5 67.32 2.05 -37.18
N SER A 6 66.70 0.89 -37.02
CA SER A 6 65.37 0.68 -36.43
C SER A 6 65.47 0.99 -34.94
N SER A 7 64.70 1.96 -34.43
CA SER A 7 64.57 2.18 -32.98
C SER A 7 63.22 1.67 -32.54
N ALA A 8 63.29 0.63 -31.72
CA ALA A 8 62.18 -0.17 -31.23
C ALA A 8 61.11 0.64 -30.49
N ASP A 9 59.90 0.16 -30.72
CA ASP A 9 58.71 0.20 -29.88
C ASP A 9 59.04 0.15 -28.38
N GLN A 10 58.53 1.12 -27.60
CA GLN A 10 58.64 1.11 -26.15
C GLN A 10 57.22 1.24 -25.56
N PRO A 11 56.61 0.14 -25.09
CA PRO A 11 55.33 0.20 -24.40
C PRO A 11 55.56 0.72 -22.99
N VAL A 12 55.00 1.89 -22.68
CA VAL A 12 54.89 2.39 -21.30
C VAL A 12 53.94 1.47 -20.52
N PRO A 13 54.38 0.84 -19.40
CA PRO A 13 53.47 0.09 -18.57
C PRO A 13 52.59 1.07 -17.80
N GLY A 14 51.33 1.20 -18.21
CA GLY A 14 50.30 1.95 -17.52
C GLY A 14 50.00 1.33 -16.16
N GLY A 15 50.76 1.73 -15.14
CA GLY A 15 50.43 1.48 -13.74
C GLY A 15 49.34 2.42 -13.27
N SER A 16 48.07 2.07 -13.50
CA SER A 16 46.95 2.65 -12.77
C SER A 16 46.31 1.54 -11.94
N ASP A 17 46.62 1.47 -10.66
CA ASP A 17 45.77 0.78 -9.69
C ASP A 17 44.78 1.82 -9.14
N PRO A 18 43.53 1.90 -9.65
CA PRO A 18 42.57 2.85 -9.14
C PRO A 18 42.12 2.38 -7.76
N ALA A 19 42.41 3.17 -6.73
CA ALA A 19 41.93 2.94 -5.36
C ALA A 19 40.44 2.55 -5.35
N PRO A 20 40.03 1.58 -4.50
CA PRO A 20 38.67 1.04 -4.51
C PRO A 20 37.65 2.16 -4.29
N ARG A 21 36.69 2.26 -5.21
CA ARG A 21 35.64 3.29 -5.15
C ARG A 21 34.79 3.10 -3.89
N PRO A 22 34.39 4.19 -3.22
CA PRO A 22 33.53 4.09 -2.05
C PRO A 22 32.19 3.43 -2.42
N SER A 23 31.95 2.24 -1.88
CA SER A 23 30.70 1.49 -2.08
C SER A 23 29.64 1.97 -1.09
N ARG A 24 28.44 2.24 -1.60
CA ARG A 24 27.29 2.59 -0.76
C ARG A 24 26.68 1.32 -0.17
N ARG A 25 26.25 1.38 1.10
CA ARG A 25 25.54 0.27 1.75
C ARG A 25 24.27 -0.07 0.96
N ALA A 26 24.17 -1.30 0.48
CA ALA A 26 22.98 -1.85 -0.15
C ALA A 26 22.16 -2.64 0.87
N PHE A 27 20.84 -2.54 0.80
CA PHE A 27 19.93 -3.27 1.68
C PHE A 27 19.21 -4.35 0.87
N SER A 28 19.31 -5.61 1.33
CA SER A 28 18.57 -6.71 0.72
C SER A 28 17.06 -6.53 0.90
N PRO A 29 16.22 -7.06 0.00
CA PRO A 29 14.77 -7.01 0.15
C PRO A 29 14.28 -7.60 1.49
N GLU A 30 14.86 -8.72 1.90
CA GLU A 30 14.57 -9.37 3.18
C GLU A 30 14.88 -8.47 4.38
N PHE A 31 16.02 -7.77 4.34
CA PHE A 31 16.38 -6.82 5.39
C PHE A 31 15.36 -5.69 5.50
N LYS A 32 14.94 -5.13 4.35
CA LYS A 32 13.94 -4.06 4.30
C LYS A 32 12.61 -4.50 4.90
N LEU A 33 12.13 -5.70 4.55
CA LEU A 33 10.88 -6.26 5.06
C LEU A 33 10.95 -6.54 6.56
N ARG A 34 12.06 -7.12 7.04
CA ARG A 34 12.28 -7.38 8.47
C ARG A 34 12.21 -6.09 9.29
N ILE A 35 12.89 -5.04 8.84
CA ILE A 35 12.89 -3.75 9.53
C ILE A 35 11.52 -3.06 9.49
N LEU A 36 10.79 -3.15 8.37
CA LEU A 36 9.43 -2.64 8.29
C LEU A 36 8.51 -3.32 9.30
N ALA A 37 8.56 -4.66 9.39
CA ALA A 37 7.77 -5.42 10.35
C ALA A 37 8.15 -5.07 11.79
N GLU A 38 9.44 -4.95 12.09
CA GLU A 38 9.91 -4.54 13.42
C GLU A 38 9.43 -3.13 13.79
N TYR A 39 9.48 -2.18 12.85
CA TYR A 39 9.01 -0.82 13.07
C TYR A 39 7.48 -0.70 13.23
N GLU A 40 6.71 -1.50 12.48
CA GLU A 40 5.25 -1.55 12.57
C GLU A 40 4.79 -2.14 13.92
N ASN A 41 5.50 -3.16 14.42
CA ASN A 41 5.22 -3.83 15.69
C ASN A 41 5.77 -3.10 16.92
N ALA A 42 6.68 -2.13 16.75
CA ALA A 42 7.28 -1.41 17.86
C ALA A 42 6.28 -0.51 18.61
N PRO A 43 6.30 -0.50 19.96
CA PRO A 43 5.49 0.40 20.79
C PRO A 43 5.70 1.89 20.48
N HIS A 44 4.74 2.71 20.87
CA HIS A 44 4.87 4.17 20.77
C HIS A 44 6.10 4.65 21.56
N GLY A 45 7.02 5.35 20.89
CA GLY A 45 8.27 5.85 21.49
C GLY A 45 9.51 5.00 21.18
N GLU A 46 9.35 3.71 20.90
CA GLU A 46 10.48 2.79 20.61
C GLU A 46 10.83 2.71 19.12
N LYS A 47 9.93 3.19 18.26
CA LYS A 47 10.12 3.28 16.80
C LYS A 47 11.42 3.99 16.39
N ALA A 48 11.79 5.06 17.11
CA ALA A 48 13.04 5.78 16.87
C ALA A 48 14.28 5.02 17.35
N ALA A 49 14.14 4.07 18.29
CA ALA A 49 15.23 3.23 18.74
C ALA A 49 15.62 2.21 17.66
N VAL A 50 14.62 1.59 17.01
CA VAL A 50 14.84 0.68 15.86
C VAL A 50 15.60 1.40 14.74
N LEU A 51 15.19 2.63 14.40
CA LEU A 51 15.84 3.43 13.38
C LEU A 51 17.30 3.79 13.73
N ARG A 52 17.55 4.19 14.97
CA ARG A 52 18.91 4.55 15.43
C ARG A 52 19.85 3.34 15.46
N ARG A 53 19.36 2.16 15.86
CA ARG A 53 20.17 0.92 15.88
C ARG A 53 20.71 0.57 14.50
N GLU A 54 19.89 0.74 13.47
CA GLU A 54 20.23 0.37 12.10
C GLU A 54 20.87 1.50 11.29
N GLY A 55 20.92 2.71 11.85
CA GLY A 55 21.38 3.94 11.17
C GLY A 55 20.42 4.39 10.06
N LEU A 56 19.12 4.15 10.23
CA LEU A 56 18.09 4.40 9.22
C LEU A 56 17.36 5.72 9.50
N TYR A 57 17.03 6.42 8.41
CA TYR A 57 16.15 7.58 8.46
C TYR A 57 14.70 7.19 8.17
N SER A 58 13.74 7.95 8.69
CA SER A 58 12.30 7.68 8.49
C SER A 58 11.89 7.64 7.01
N SER A 59 12.59 8.36 6.13
CA SER A 59 12.35 8.29 4.69
C SER A 59 12.56 6.89 4.12
N HIS A 60 13.53 6.12 4.63
CA HIS A 60 13.80 4.75 4.17
C HIS A 60 12.58 3.87 4.40
N LEU A 61 11.92 4.00 5.55
CA LEU A 61 10.71 3.23 5.84
C LEU A 61 9.56 3.61 4.93
N ILE A 62 9.38 4.90 4.66
CA ILE A 62 8.34 5.36 3.72
C ILE A 62 8.59 4.80 2.32
N GLU A 63 9.83 4.83 1.86
CA GLU A 63 10.22 4.29 0.56
C GLU A 63 10.06 2.76 0.49
N TRP A 64 10.48 2.04 1.53
CA TRP A 64 10.37 0.58 1.58
C TRP A 64 8.93 0.12 1.74
N ALA A 65 8.11 0.82 2.53
CA ALA A 65 6.68 0.52 2.64
C ALA A 65 5.99 0.68 1.28
N ARG A 66 6.28 1.77 0.55
CA ARG A 66 5.81 1.95 -0.83
C ARG A 66 6.31 0.85 -1.76
N ALA A 67 7.57 0.44 -1.64
CA ALA A 67 8.14 -0.63 -2.45
C ALA A 67 7.53 -2.01 -2.13
N ARG A 68 7.19 -2.28 -0.86
CA ARG A 68 6.43 -3.46 -0.43
C ARG A 68 5.03 -3.46 -1.02
N ASP A 69 4.31 -2.35 -0.85
CA ASP A 69 2.93 -2.20 -1.31
C ASP A 69 2.83 -2.22 -2.85
N ALA A 70 3.93 -1.90 -3.55
CA ALA A 70 4.06 -2.03 -5.00
C ALA A 70 4.60 -3.42 -5.45
N GLY A 71 4.80 -4.38 -4.53
CA GLY A 71 5.32 -5.72 -4.84
C GLY A 71 6.80 -5.78 -5.22
N ALA A 72 7.51 -4.64 -5.21
CA ALA A 72 8.90 -4.54 -5.63
C ALA A 72 9.89 -5.20 -4.66
N LEU A 73 9.48 -5.43 -3.40
CA LEU A 73 10.31 -6.14 -2.40
C LEU A 73 10.06 -7.66 -2.36
N THR A 74 8.98 -8.13 -2.99
CA THR A 74 8.60 -9.56 -3.04
C THR A 74 8.84 -10.17 -4.42
N GLY A 75 9.02 -9.34 -5.45
CA GLY A 75 9.47 -9.77 -6.78
C GLY A 75 10.95 -10.13 -6.76
N SER A 76 11.26 -11.42 -6.91
CA SER A 76 12.62 -11.93 -7.08
C SER A 76 13.33 -11.21 -8.23
N GLY A 77 14.40 -10.46 -7.93
CA GLY A 77 15.40 -10.05 -8.92
C GLY A 77 15.31 -8.61 -9.46
N SER A 78 15.43 -7.60 -8.61
CA SER A 78 16.04 -6.33 -9.05
C SER A 78 17.20 -5.98 -8.14
N ASP A 79 18.32 -6.66 -8.39
CA ASP A 79 19.62 -6.26 -7.90
C ASP A 79 19.98 -4.88 -8.47
N GLY A 80 20.34 -3.97 -7.57
CA GLY A 80 21.23 -2.86 -7.85
C GLY A 80 20.73 -1.80 -8.82
N ASP A 81 19.75 -0.98 -8.42
CA ASP A 81 19.86 0.49 -8.53
C ASP A 81 18.60 1.14 -7.95
N SER A 82 18.73 1.77 -6.80
CA SER A 82 17.79 2.83 -6.40
C SER A 82 18.56 3.85 -5.58
N SER A 83 19.66 4.34 -6.15
CA SER A 83 20.32 5.52 -5.64
C SER A 83 19.69 6.77 -6.25
N ALA A 84 19.01 7.54 -5.40
CA ALA A 84 18.93 9.00 -5.43
C ALA A 84 18.82 9.67 -6.82
N GLY A 85 17.58 9.94 -7.23
CA GLY A 85 17.30 10.83 -8.35
C GLY A 85 15.79 10.96 -8.57
N SER A 86 15.19 11.99 -7.99
CA SER A 86 13.88 12.56 -8.36
C SER A 86 12.87 11.58 -8.97
N ARG A 87 12.18 10.79 -8.13
CA ARG A 87 11.01 10.03 -8.60
C ARG A 87 9.77 10.87 -8.38
N ARG A 88 9.21 11.38 -9.49
CA ARG A 88 7.84 11.91 -9.62
C ARG A 88 6.88 11.10 -8.73
N PRO A 89 5.84 11.71 -8.13
CA PRO A 89 4.88 10.99 -7.30
C PRO A 89 4.40 9.76 -8.08
N ALA A 90 4.68 8.58 -7.51
CA ALA A 90 4.34 7.31 -8.14
C ALA A 90 2.83 7.36 -8.43
N ARG A 91 2.48 7.25 -9.71
CA ARG A 91 1.08 7.14 -10.13
C ARG A 91 0.50 5.95 -9.36
N LYS A 92 -0.70 6.13 -8.78
CA LYS A 92 -1.43 5.06 -8.10
C LYS A 92 -1.41 3.82 -8.99
N THR A 93 -1.00 2.68 -8.44
CA THR A 93 -0.95 1.42 -9.19
C THR A 93 -2.37 1.05 -9.64
N ALA A 94 -2.51 0.29 -10.73
CA ALA A 94 -3.82 -0.15 -11.23
C ALA A 94 -4.65 -0.81 -10.11
N GLU A 95 -3.99 -1.63 -9.29
CA GLU A 95 -4.57 -2.28 -8.12
C GLU A 95 -5.11 -1.28 -7.08
N GLN A 96 -4.39 -0.18 -6.80
CA GLN A 96 -4.86 0.85 -5.86
C GLN A 96 -6.11 1.57 -6.39
N ILE A 97 -6.16 1.81 -7.70
CA ILE A 97 -7.34 2.43 -8.35
C ILE A 97 -8.52 1.47 -8.28
N GLU A 98 -8.31 0.17 -8.51
CA GLU A 98 -9.34 -0.85 -8.39
C GLU A 98 -9.83 -1.00 -6.95
N VAL A 99 -8.94 -1.01 -5.96
CA VAL A 99 -9.31 -1.05 -4.53
C VAL A 99 -10.15 0.17 -4.15
N GLU A 100 -9.76 1.37 -4.57
CA GLU A 100 -10.56 2.58 -4.32
C GLU A 100 -11.94 2.51 -4.99
N LYS A 101 -12.00 2.01 -6.23
CA LYS A 101 -13.26 1.81 -6.95
C LYS A 101 -14.15 0.80 -6.24
N LEU A 102 -13.59 -0.34 -5.84
CA LEU A 102 -14.30 -1.40 -5.12
C LEU A 102 -14.81 -0.90 -3.76
N ARG A 103 -14.01 -0.11 -3.02
CA ARG A 103 -14.45 0.50 -1.75
C ARG A 103 -15.64 1.43 -1.95
N ARG A 104 -15.57 2.33 -2.95
CA ARG A 104 -16.70 3.22 -3.27
C ARG A 104 -17.96 2.46 -3.67
N GLN A 105 -17.81 1.39 -4.44
CA GLN A 105 -18.93 0.52 -4.81
C GLN A 105 -19.51 -0.18 -3.58
N ASN A 106 -18.67 -0.67 -2.68
CA ASN A 106 -19.10 -1.33 -1.45
C ASN A 106 -19.88 -0.35 -0.54
N GLU A 107 -19.36 0.86 -0.33
CA GLU A 107 -20.04 1.91 0.43
C GLU A 107 -21.41 2.25 -0.17
N LYS A 108 -21.49 2.40 -1.49
CA LYS A 108 -22.75 2.65 -2.18
C LYS A 108 -23.75 1.51 -1.98
N LEU A 109 -23.31 0.27 -2.20
CA LEU A 109 -24.16 -0.92 -2.01
C LEU A 109 -24.63 -1.07 -0.56
N GLN A 110 -23.78 -0.76 0.41
CA GLN A 110 -24.16 -0.75 1.82
C GLN A 110 -25.21 0.33 2.13
N ALA A 111 -25.09 1.52 1.53
CA ALA A 111 -26.09 2.57 1.68
C ALA A 111 -27.44 2.16 1.06
N ASP A 112 -27.44 1.57 -0.13
CA ASP A 112 -28.64 1.07 -0.79
C ASP A 112 -29.31 -0.04 0.03
N LEU A 113 -28.53 -0.99 0.57
CA LEU A 113 -29.05 -2.03 1.47
C LEU A 113 -29.65 -1.46 2.76
N LYS A 114 -29.06 -0.41 3.33
CA LYS A 114 -29.65 0.27 4.50
C LYS A 114 -31.00 0.87 4.15
N LYS A 115 -31.11 1.51 2.98
CA LYS A 115 -32.36 2.11 2.50
C LYS A 115 -33.44 1.07 2.26
N THR A 116 -33.12 -0.06 1.62
CA THR A 116 -34.10 -1.13 1.38
C THR A 116 -34.57 -1.77 2.68
N ARG A 117 -33.66 -2.03 3.63
CA ARG A 117 -34.03 -2.53 4.96
C ARG A 117 -34.96 -1.58 5.71
N MET A 118 -34.71 -0.27 5.63
CA MET A 118 -35.60 0.73 6.24
C MET A 118 -36.98 0.73 5.59
N ALA A 119 -37.06 0.59 4.26
CA ALA A 119 -38.35 0.46 3.58
C ALA A 119 -39.12 -0.78 4.02
N LEU A 120 -38.45 -1.92 4.16
CA LEU A 120 -39.05 -3.16 4.66
C LEU A 120 -39.55 -3.01 6.10
N ASP A 121 -38.80 -2.32 6.97
CA ASP A 121 -39.22 -2.05 8.35
C ASP A 121 -40.47 -1.16 8.41
N ILE A 122 -40.53 -0.12 7.57
CA ILE A 122 -41.73 0.74 7.46
C ILE A 122 -42.93 -0.08 6.96
N MET A 123 -42.74 -0.92 5.94
CA MET A 123 -43.80 -1.78 5.41
C MET A 123 -44.29 -2.78 6.47
N GLY A 124 -43.37 -3.39 7.22
CA GLY A 124 -43.71 -4.31 8.31
C GLY A 124 -44.54 -3.61 9.41
N LYS A 125 -44.16 -2.39 9.79
CA LYS A 125 -44.92 -1.58 10.76
C LYS A 125 -46.29 -1.19 10.24
N ALA A 126 -46.40 -0.80 8.96
CA ALA A 126 -47.68 -0.47 8.35
C ALA A 126 -48.62 -1.69 8.32
N HIS A 127 -48.10 -2.88 7.99
CA HIS A 127 -48.87 -4.12 8.04
C HIS A 127 -49.34 -4.42 9.47
N ALA A 128 -48.47 -4.31 10.47
CA ALA A 128 -48.85 -4.53 11.86
C ALA A 128 -49.96 -3.58 12.34
N LEU A 129 -49.91 -2.30 11.94
CA LEU A 129 -50.97 -1.34 12.24
C LEU A 129 -52.30 -1.70 11.57
N LEU A 130 -52.26 -2.19 10.32
CA LEU A 130 -53.48 -2.60 9.61
C LEU A 130 -54.13 -3.82 10.26
N GLU A 131 -53.35 -4.79 10.75
CA GLU A 131 -53.88 -5.93 11.51
C GLU A 131 -54.58 -5.47 12.80
N GLU A 132 -53.98 -4.56 13.56
CA GLU A 132 -54.58 -4.02 14.80
C GLU A 132 -55.90 -3.28 14.51
N LEU A 133 -55.94 -2.48 13.44
CA LEU A 133 -57.18 -1.80 13.01
C LEU A 133 -58.25 -2.79 12.54
N SER A 134 -57.88 -3.85 11.81
CA SER A 134 -58.83 -4.91 11.42
C SER A 134 -59.41 -5.62 12.64
N GLU A 135 -58.55 -6.02 13.59
CA GLU A 135 -58.97 -6.72 14.81
C GLU A 135 -59.89 -5.83 15.66
N SER A 136 -59.59 -4.54 15.81
CA SER A 136 -60.47 -3.60 16.54
C SER A 136 -61.83 -3.39 15.86
N ALA A 137 -61.89 -3.39 14.52
CA ALA A 137 -63.14 -3.24 13.77
C ALA A 137 -64.05 -4.47 13.89
N ASP A 138 -63.48 -5.67 13.98
CA ASP A 138 -64.24 -6.92 14.15
C ASP A 138 -64.82 -7.09 15.57
N ASN A 139 -64.31 -6.35 16.55
CA ASN A 139 -64.76 -6.40 17.95
C ASN A 139 -65.89 -5.40 18.29
N ASP A 140 -66.39 -4.62 17.31
CA ASP A 140 -67.44 -3.63 17.56
C ASP A 140 -68.84 -4.32 17.53
N PRO A 141 -69.60 -4.31 18.64
CA PRO A 141 -70.89 -5.00 18.70
C PRO A 141 -71.92 -4.34 17.77
N PRO A 142 -72.83 -5.12 17.15
CA PRO A 142 -73.80 -4.58 16.21
C PRO A 142 -74.72 -3.55 16.90
N PRO A 143 -75.10 -2.46 16.21
CA PRO A 143 -75.91 -1.41 16.81
C PRO A 143 -77.27 -1.96 17.23
N SER A 144 -77.63 -1.77 18.50
CA SER A 144 -78.94 -2.14 19.05
C SER A 144 -80.04 -1.34 18.33
N ARG A 145 -80.91 -2.03 17.60
CA ARG A 145 -82.11 -1.42 17.00
C ARG A 145 -83.11 -1.07 18.11
N SER A 146 -83.38 0.22 18.28
CA SER A 146 -84.53 0.75 19.03
C SER A 146 -85.80 0.77 18.17
#